data_AF-L9ZC70-F1
#
_entry.id   AF-L9ZC70-F1
#
_cell.length_a   1.000
_cell.length_b   1.000
_cell.length_c   1.000
_cell.angle_alpha   90.00
_cell.angle_beta   90.00
_cell.angle_gamma   90.00
#
_symmetry.space_group_name_H-M   'P 1'
#
loop_
_entity.id
_entity.type
_entity.pdbx_description
1 polymer ?
#
loop_
_entity_poly.entity_id
_entity_poly.type
_entity_poly.pdbx_seq_one_letter_code
_entity_poly.pdbx_strand_id
1 'polypeptide(L)'
;MGFESRSEDELEDLAGIYKGLSHEARLAILYGLSEDASLNQISDFLSITRGALQDHIEMLLDAELIYRPTDSGKTYDLTPLGEHLIKQLEDNEDDVLEALEELEEAETRLEEDYQAQLSGVEDEDLVDDKKLERKIHTEKWEEVAEKIRNLLNR
;
A
#
# COMPACT_ATOMS: atom_id res chain seq x y z
N MET A 1 23.30 6.91 4.57
CA MET A 1 23.36 7.32 3.16
C MET A 1 22.53 8.59 3.04
N GLY A 2 23.12 9.68 2.54
CA GLY A 2 22.44 10.96 2.39
C GLY A 2 21.72 11.05 1.05
N PHE A 3 20.70 11.89 0.98
CA PHE A 3 19.90 12.20 -0.22
C PHE A 3 20.76 12.55 -1.47
N GLU A 4 22.01 12.94 -1.28
CA GLU A 4 22.97 13.33 -2.33
C GLU A 4 23.54 12.15 -3.16
N SER A 5 23.24 10.89 -2.82
CA SER A 5 23.87 9.73 -3.48
C SER A 5 23.07 9.07 -4.60
N ARG A 6 21.85 9.54 -4.91
CA ARG A 6 21.01 8.98 -5.98
C ARG A 6 20.87 9.96 -7.13
N SER A 7 20.95 9.48 -8.37
CA SER A 7 20.64 10.31 -9.53
C SER A 7 19.12 10.49 -9.68
N GLU A 8 18.72 11.49 -10.46
CA GLU A 8 17.31 11.71 -10.82
C GLU A 8 16.77 10.49 -11.60
N ASP A 9 17.54 9.98 -12.55
CA ASP A 9 17.21 8.79 -13.35
C ASP A 9 16.96 7.55 -12.45
N GLU A 10 17.80 7.32 -11.43
CA GLU A 10 17.61 6.21 -10.49
C GLU A 10 16.31 6.34 -9.68
N LEU A 11 15.91 7.57 -9.34
CA LEU A 11 14.65 7.82 -8.64
C LEU A 11 13.45 7.67 -9.57
N GLU A 12 13.57 8.08 -10.83
CA GLU A 12 12.55 7.90 -11.86
C GLU A 12 12.29 6.40 -12.12
N ASP A 13 13.35 5.61 -12.29
CA ASP A 13 13.25 4.16 -12.49
C ASP A 13 12.54 3.48 -11.29
N LEU A 14 12.96 3.80 -10.06
CA LEU A 14 12.32 3.28 -8.85
C LEU A 14 10.85 3.71 -8.76
N ALA A 15 10.56 4.99 -9.02
CA ALA A 15 9.20 5.51 -8.99
C ALA A 15 8.31 4.81 -10.04
N GLY A 16 8.85 4.49 -11.22
CA GLY A 16 8.16 3.71 -12.25
C GLY A 16 7.74 2.33 -11.74
N ILE A 17 8.66 1.60 -11.11
CA ILE A 17 8.40 0.29 -10.51
C ILE A 17 7.32 0.39 -9.43
N TYR A 18 7.47 1.29 -8.46
CA TYR A 18 6.52 1.43 -7.35
C TYR A 18 5.15 1.94 -7.81
N LYS A 19 5.10 2.77 -8.86
CA LYS A 19 3.84 3.16 -9.50
C LYS A 19 3.13 1.95 -10.13
N GLY A 20 3.88 1.01 -10.68
CA GLY A 20 3.37 -0.30 -11.10
C GLY A 20 2.68 -1.05 -9.95
N LEU A 21 3.26 -1.00 -8.74
CA LEU A 21 2.70 -1.66 -7.56
C LEU A 21 1.56 -0.91 -6.86
N SER A 22 1.49 0.41 -6.95
CA SER A 22 0.67 1.26 -6.06
C SER A 22 -0.85 1.29 -6.38
N HIS A 23 -1.45 0.18 -6.78
CA HIS A 23 -2.88 0.10 -7.08
C HIS A 23 -3.44 -1.29 -6.84
N GLU A 24 -4.59 -1.37 -6.19
CA GLU A 24 -5.29 -2.61 -5.82
C GLU A 24 -5.38 -3.61 -6.97
N ALA A 25 -5.94 -3.20 -8.12
CA ALA A 25 -6.06 -4.09 -9.28
C ALA A 25 -4.71 -4.61 -9.82
N ARG A 26 -3.63 -3.83 -9.70
CA ARG A 26 -2.29 -4.26 -10.14
C ARG A 26 -1.67 -5.24 -9.16
N LEU A 27 -1.84 -5.01 -7.86
CA LEU A 27 -1.49 -6.00 -6.83
C LEU A 27 -2.26 -7.31 -7.04
N ALA A 28 -3.57 -7.25 -7.24
CA ALA A 28 -4.39 -8.42 -7.50
C ALA A 28 -3.97 -9.18 -8.78
N ILE A 29 -3.53 -8.46 -9.84
CA ILE A 29 -2.95 -9.13 -11.02
C ILE A 29 -1.65 -9.84 -10.64
N LEU A 30 -0.74 -9.19 -9.93
CA LEU A 30 0.56 -9.75 -9.59
C LEU A 30 0.44 -10.97 -8.66
N TYR A 31 -0.35 -10.88 -7.59
CA TYR A 31 -0.68 -12.02 -6.72
C TYR A 31 -1.43 -13.11 -7.47
N GLY A 32 -2.39 -12.74 -8.31
CA GLY A 32 -3.10 -13.71 -9.15
C GLY A 32 -2.14 -14.48 -10.07
N LEU A 33 -1.17 -13.80 -10.68
CA LEU A 33 -0.18 -14.45 -11.53
C LEU A 33 0.80 -15.32 -10.74
N SER A 34 1.22 -14.93 -9.52
CA SER A 34 2.08 -15.78 -8.66
C SER A 34 1.38 -17.09 -8.26
N GLU A 35 0.05 -17.06 -8.15
CA GLU A 35 -0.79 -18.22 -7.84
C GLU A 35 -1.33 -18.97 -9.08
N ASP A 36 -0.81 -18.68 -10.28
CA ASP A 36 -1.26 -19.25 -11.56
C ASP A 36 -2.76 -19.00 -11.87
N ALA A 37 -3.36 -17.95 -11.30
CA ALA A 37 -4.74 -17.56 -11.58
C ALA A 37 -4.90 -16.97 -12.98
N SER A 38 -6.02 -17.29 -13.63
CA SER A 38 -6.37 -16.72 -14.93
C SER A 38 -6.88 -15.28 -14.80
N LEU A 39 -6.73 -14.48 -15.86
CA LEU A 39 -7.29 -13.12 -15.92
C LEU A 39 -8.82 -13.07 -15.68
N ASN A 40 -9.55 -14.16 -15.93
CA ASN A 40 -10.98 -14.24 -15.56
C ASN A 40 -11.17 -14.26 -14.05
N GLN A 41 -10.42 -15.10 -13.35
CA GLN A 41 -10.52 -15.20 -11.89
C GLN A 41 -10.16 -13.86 -11.24
N ILE A 42 -9.13 -13.19 -11.76
CA ILE A 42 -8.70 -11.87 -11.28
C ILE A 42 -9.77 -10.80 -11.57
N SER A 43 -10.37 -10.78 -12.77
CA SER A 43 -11.45 -9.83 -13.07
C SER A 43 -12.69 -10.04 -12.21
N ASP A 44 -13.04 -11.31 -11.97
CA ASP A 44 -14.18 -11.69 -11.14
C ASP A 44 -13.94 -11.30 -9.68
N PHE A 45 -12.73 -11.52 -9.15
CA PHE A 45 -12.33 -11.08 -7.81
C PHE A 45 -12.47 -9.57 -7.62
N LEU A 46 -11.95 -8.79 -8.58
CA LEU A 46 -12.02 -7.33 -8.55
C LEU A 46 -13.40 -6.76 -8.91
N SER A 47 -14.35 -7.61 -9.33
CA SER A 47 -15.67 -7.17 -9.84
C SER A 47 -15.59 -6.15 -10.98
N ILE A 48 -14.59 -6.27 -11.86
CA ILE A 48 -14.38 -5.38 -13.01
C ILE A 48 -14.41 -6.14 -14.34
N THR A 49 -14.57 -5.41 -15.44
CA THR A 49 -14.50 -6.02 -16.77
C THR A 49 -13.05 -6.35 -17.15
N ARG A 50 -12.85 -7.35 -18.02
CA ARG A 50 -11.54 -7.61 -18.65
C ARG A 50 -10.95 -6.41 -19.37
N GLY A 51 -11.80 -5.56 -19.97
CA GLY A 51 -11.34 -4.33 -20.62
C GLY A 51 -10.70 -3.37 -19.63
N ALA A 52 -11.25 -3.28 -18.41
CA ALA A 52 -10.70 -2.45 -17.34
C ALA A 52 -9.36 -3.00 -16.78
N LEU A 53 -9.08 -4.30 -16.93
CA LEU A 53 -7.76 -4.85 -16.57
C LEU A 53 -6.66 -4.44 -17.56
N GLN A 54 -7.00 -4.09 -18.80
CA GLN A 54 -6.01 -3.86 -19.85
C GLN A 54 -5.06 -2.71 -19.50
N ASP A 55 -5.60 -1.59 -19.02
CA ASP A 55 -4.80 -0.43 -18.62
C ASP A 55 -3.84 -0.77 -17.46
N HIS A 56 -4.27 -1.65 -16.56
CA HIS A 56 -3.44 -2.13 -15.45
C HIS A 56 -2.33 -3.08 -15.91
N ILE A 57 -2.64 -3.96 -16.86
CA ILE A 57 -1.67 -4.86 -17.49
C ILE A 57 -0.61 -4.07 -18.25
N GLU A 58 -1.01 -3.02 -18.99
CA GLU A 58 -0.07 -2.15 -19.72
C GLU A 58 0.89 -1.45 -18.75
N MET A 59 0.38 -0.90 -17.66
CA MET A 59 1.23 -0.31 -16.61
C MET A 59 2.20 -1.32 -15.97
N LEU A 60 1.80 -2.58 -15.82
CA LEU A 60 2.67 -3.63 -15.27
C LEU A 60 3.73 -4.10 -16.27
N LEU A 61 3.42 -4.09 -17.57
CA LEU A 61 4.40 -4.32 -18.64
C LEU A 61 5.42 -3.19 -18.70
N ASP A 62 4.95 -1.94 -18.67
CA ASP A 62 5.80 -0.74 -18.70
C ASP A 62 6.73 -0.66 -17.47
N ALA A 63 6.27 -1.18 -16.32
CA ALA A 63 7.07 -1.30 -15.09
C ALA A 63 7.98 -2.54 -15.05
N GLU A 64 8.03 -3.34 -16.12
CA GLU A 64 8.83 -4.58 -16.23
C GLU A 64 8.52 -5.63 -15.15
N LEU A 65 7.29 -5.63 -14.63
CA LEU A 65 6.84 -6.55 -13.56
C LEU A 65 6.21 -7.83 -14.11
N ILE A 66 5.64 -7.75 -15.33
CA ILE A 66 5.07 -8.89 -16.04
C ILE A 66 5.60 -8.90 -17.47
N TYR A 67 5.50 -10.05 -18.15
CA TYR A 67 5.84 -10.18 -19.55
C TYR A 67 4.88 -11.12 -20.28
N ARG A 68 4.98 -11.15 -21.62
CA ARG A 68 4.22 -12.07 -22.47
C ARG A 68 5.11 -13.26 -22.86
N PRO A 69 4.94 -14.45 -22.25
CA PRO A 69 5.76 -15.61 -22.60
C PRO A 69 5.40 -16.16 -23.98
N THR A 70 6.40 -16.69 -24.70
CA THR A 70 6.22 -17.28 -26.03
C THR A 70 5.86 -18.76 -26.01
N ASP A 71 6.28 -19.49 -24.98
CA ASP A 71 6.30 -20.97 -25.00
C ASP A 71 5.49 -21.64 -23.86
N SER A 72 4.87 -20.86 -22.96
CA SER A 72 4.17 -21.41 -21.78
C SER A 72 2.66 -21.60 -21.97
N GLY A 73 2.09 -21.10 -23.07
CA GLY A 73 0.64 -21.07 -23.28
C GLY A 73 -0.13 -20.07 -22.40
N LYS A 74 0.56 -19.39 -21.48
CA LYS A 74 0.00 -18.27 -20.69
C LYS A 74 -0.03 -16.99 -21.53
N THR A 75 -0.98 -16.11 -21.24
CA THR A 75 -1.01 -14.77 -21.87
C THR A 75 -0.01 -13.82 -21.23
N TYR A 76 0.17 -13.92 -19.91
CA TYR A 76 1.08 -13.12 -19.11
C TYR A 76 1.71 -13.99 -18.01
N ASP A 77 2.91 -13.62 -17.58
CA ASP A 77 3.61 -14.23 -16.45
C ASP A 77 4.45 -13.17 -15.72
N LEU A 78 4.85 -13.44 -14.47
CA LEU A 78 5.71 -12.52 -13.69
C LEU A 78 7.14 -12.51 -14.23
N THR A 79 7.76 -11.34 -14.32
CA THR A 79 9.22 -11.28 -14.49
C THR A 79 9.92 -11.68 -13.18
N PRO A 80 11.21 -12.05 -13.19
CA PRO A 80 11.95 -12.23 -11.94
C PRO A 80 11.93 -11.00 -11.01
N LEU A 81 11.78 -9.80 -11.58
CA LEU A 81 11.59 -8.57 -10.80
C LEU A 81 10.20 -8.54 -10.14
N GLY A 82 9.14 -8.87 -10.89
CA GLY A 82 7.78 -9.00 -10.34
C GLY A 82 7.68 -10.05 -9.23
N GLU A 83 8.29 -11.23 -9.44
CA GLU A 83 8.37 -12.29 -8.42
C GLU A 83 9.08 -11.80 -7.15
N HIS A 84 10.20 -11.10 -7.30
CA HIS A 84 10.94 -10.57 -6.16
C HIS A 84 10.10 -9.58 -5.35
N LEU A 85 9.39 -8.67 -6.00
CA LEU A 85 8.59 -7.66 -5.33
C LEU A 85 7.33 -8.24 -4.67
N ILE A 86 6.66 -9.20 -5.31
CA ILE A 86 5.53 -9.91 -4.67
C ILE A 86 6.01 -10.64 -3.42
N LYS A 87 7.14 -11.34 -3.50
CA LYS A 87 7.70 -11.99 -2.32
C LYS A 87 8.01 -10.99 -1.21
N GLN A 88 8.55 -9.82 -1.53
CA GLN A 88 8.77 -8.78 -0.53
C GLN A 88 7.46 -8.27 0.09
N LEU A 89 6.39 -8.17 -0.69
CA LEU A 89 5.08 -7.81 -0.15
C LEU A 89 4.56 -8.90 0.78
N GLU A 90 4.55 -10.17 0.35
CA GLU A 90 4.15 -11.32 1.15
C GLU A 90 4.95 -11.44 2.45
N ASP A 91 6.26 -11.26 2.39
CA ASP A 91 7.16 -11.36 3.55
C ASP A 91 6.88 -10.25 4.60
N ASN A 92 6.23 -9.14 4.23
CA ASN A 92 5.98 -7.99 5.12
C ASN A 92 4.48 -7.66 5.30
N GLU A 93 3.58 -8.40 4.65
CA GLU A 93 2.16 -8.07 4.55
C GLU A 93 1.51 -7.98 5.93
N ASP A 94 1.68 -9.02 6.75
CA ASP A 94 1.10 -9.10 8.10
C ASP A 94 1.59 -7.94 8.97
N ASP A 95 2.89 -7.65 8.99
CA ASP A 95 3.47 -6.59 9.83
C ASP A 95 3.01 -5.19 9.37
N VAL A 96 2.85 -4.96 8.06
CA VAL A 96 2.34 -3.69 7.51
C VAL A 96 0.86 -3.50 7.81
N LEU A 97 0.05 -4.56 7.64
CA LEU A 97 -1.39 -4.51 7.95
C LEU A 97 -1.63 -4.33 9.45
N GLU A 98 -0.88 -5.03 10.31
CA GLU A 98 -0.93 -4.83 11.77
C GLU A 98 -0.55 -3.39 12.12
N ALA A 99 0.49 -2.82 11.50
CA ALA A 99 0.87 -1.43 11.74
C ALA A 99 -0.22 -0.42 11.34
N LEU A 100 -1.00 -0.70 10.29
CA LEU A 100 -2.14 0.13 9.89
C LEU A 100 -3.31 0.02 10.87
N GLU A 101 -3.61 -1.20 11.34
CA GLU A 101 -4.65 -1.43 12.35
C GLU A 101 -4.33 -0.67 13.65
N GLU A 102 -3.08 -0.70 14.12
CA GLU A 102 -2.65 0.04 15.30
C GLU A 102 -2.87 1.55 15.17
N LEU A 103 -2.66 2.12 13.97
CA LEU A 103 -2.90 3.54 13.71
C LEU A 103 -4.39 3.88 13.75
N GLU A 104 -5.23 3.04 13.17
CA GLU A 104 -6.68 3.23 13.13
C GLU A 104 -7.30 3.10 14.53
N GLU A 105 -6.83 2.13 15.33
CA GLU A 105 -7.27 1.99 16.71
C GLU A 105 -6.85 3.18 17.57
N ALA A 106 -5.62 3.70 17.40
CA ALA A 106 -5.15 4.88 18.12
C ALA A 106 -5.95 6.14 17.74
N GLU A 107 -6.21 6.34 16.45
CA GLU A 107 -7.07 7.41 15.96
C GLU A 107 -8.47 7.34 16.58
N THR A 108 -9.08 6.15 16.57
CA THR A 108 -10.42 5.94 17.15
C THR A 108 -10.44 6.25 18.65
N ARG A 109 -9.45 5.77 19.42
CA ARG A 109 -9.35 6.07 20.86
C ARG A 109 -9.21 7.57 21.13
N LEU A 110 -8.35 8.26 20.39
CA LEU A 110 -8.13 9.70 20.53
C LEU A 110 -9.39 10.50 20.16
N GLU A 111 -10.10 10.11 19.10
CA GLU A 111 -11.39 10.70 18.74
C GLU A 111 -12.41 10.57 19.88
N GLU A 112 -12.55 9.38 20.46
CA GLU A 112 -13.46 9.12 21.58
C GLU A 112 -13.07 9.93 22.83
N ASP A 113 -11.79 9.96 23.18
CA ASP A 113 -11.28 10.70 24.34
C ASP A 113 -11.53 12.21 24.20
N TYR A 114 -11.29 12.77 23.01
CA TYR A 114 -11.53 14.19 22.76
C TYR A 114 -13.02 14.54 22.69
N GLN A 115 -13.86 13.66 22.13
CA GLN A 115 -15.31 13.83 22.17
C GLN A 115 -15.85 13.79 23.61
N ALA A 116 -15.30 12.95 24.48
CA ALA A 116 -15.68 12.94 25.89
C ALA A 116 -15.29 14.25 26.60
N GLN A 117 -14.12 14.80 26.28
CA GLN A 117 -13.59 16.06 26.85
C GLN A 117 -14.30 17.32 26.35
N LEU A 118 -14.88 17.29 25.15
CA LEU A 118 -15.68 18.38 24.59
C LEU A 118 -16.86 18.80 25.48
N SER A 119 -17.34 17.89 26.35
CA SER A 119 -18.37 18.16 27.35
C SER A 119 -17.83 18.95 28.56
N GLY A 120 -17.38 20.19 28.36
CA GLY A 120 -17.11 21.15 29.44
C GLY A 120 -15.77 21.89 29.41
N VAL A 121 -15.07 21.91 28.27
CA VAL A 121 -13.72 22.47 28.15
C VAL A 121 -13.70 23.67 27.18
N GLU A 122 -12.99 24.75 27.54
CA GLU A 122 -12.72 25.95 26.70
C GLU A 122 -11.41 25.81 25.90
N ASP A 123 -10.96 24.59 25.63
CA ASP A 123 -9.76 24.33 24.82
C ASP A 123 -10.10 24.64 23.36
N GLU A 124 -9.53 25.73 22.85
CA GLU A 124 -9.76 26.22 21.50
C GLU A 124 -9.39 25.18 20.44
N ASP A 125 -8.45 24.27 20.74
CA ASP A 125 -8.02 23.23 19.82
C ASP A 125 -8.99 22.05 19.77
N LEU A 126 -9.81 21.84 20.81
CA LEU A 126 -10.89 20.85 20.81
C LEU A 126 -12.17 21.38 20.15
N VAL A 127 -12.35 22.70 20.10
CA VAL A 127 -13.55 23.36 19.57
C VAL A 127 -13.43 23.66 18.06
N ASP A 128 -12.21 23.68 17.51
CA ASP A 128 -11.94 23.80 16.06
C ASP A 128 -11.65 22.42 15.46
N ASP A 129 -12.61 21.90 14.67
CA ASP A 129 -12.52 20.59 14.00
C ASP A 129 -11.20 20.37 13.26
N LYS A 130 -10.65 21.39 12.58
CA LYS A 130 -9.40 21.24 11.82
C LYS A 130 -8.17 21.16 12.70
N LYS A 131 -8.19 21.85 13.84
CA LYS A 131 -7.09 21.75 14.81
C LYS A 131 -7.15 20.41 15.52
N LEU A 132 -8.36 19.95 15.87
CA LEU A 132 -8.59 18.64 16.46
C LEU A 132 -8.12 17.51 15.54
N GLU A 133 -8.52 17.52 14.26
CA GLU A 133 -8.07 16.54 13.26
C GLU A 133 -6.53 16.48 13.17
N ARG A 134 -5.85 17.63 13.15
CA ARG A 134 -4.38 17.68 13.11
C ARG A 134 -3.73 17.16 14.38
N LYS A 135 -4.36 17.45 15.53
CA LYS A 135 -3.90 16.99 16.84
C LYS A 135 -3.98 15.47 16.91
N ILE A 136 -5.14 14.90 16.60
CA ILE A 136 -5.36 13.44 16.53
C ILE A 136 -4.38 12.79 15.54
N HIS A 137 -4.24 13.36 14.33
CA HIS A 137 -3.33 12.85 13.32
C HIS A 137 -1.87 12.79 13.80
N THR A 138 -1.43 13.74 14.62
CA THR A 138 -0.07 13.78 15.14
C THR A 138 0.09 12.84 16.32
N GLU A 139 -0.82 12.91 17.29
CA GLU A 139 -0.74 12.15 18.54
C GLU A 139 -0.87 10.64 18.31
N LYS A 140 -1.69 10.19 17.34
CA LYS A 140 -1.76 8.76 17.01
C LYS A 140 -0.38 8.18 16.69
N TRP A 141 0.46 8.92 15.95
CA TRP A 141 1.83 8.49 15.67
C TRP A 141 2.70 8.47 16.91
N GLU A 142 2.56 9.44 17.81
CA GLU A 142 3.33 9.47 19.06
C GLU A 142 3.00 8.29 19.97
N GLU A 143 1.72 7.87 20.01
CA GLU A 143 1.27 6.72 20.80
C GLU A 143 1.82 5.39 20.28
N VAL A 144 1.73 5.14 18.96
CA VAL A 144 2.02 3.81 18.40
C VAL A 144 3.39 3.67 17.76
N ALA A 145 4.18 4.75 17.66
CA ALA A 145 5.47 4.74 16.94
C ALA A 145 6.44 3.65 17.40
N GLU A 146 6.58 3.41 18.71
CA GLU A 146 7.49 2.36 19.20
C GLU A 146 6.97 0.96 18.84
N LYS A 147 5.66 0.74 18.95
CA LYS A 147 5.04 -0.54 18.59
C LYS A 147 5.21 -0.83 17.10
N ILE A 148 4.91 0.14 16.23
CA ILE A 148 5.09 0.00 14.78
C ILE A 148 6.55 -0.24 14.42
N ARG A 149 7.50 0.48 15.04
CA ARG A 149 8.94 0.21 14.80
C ARG A 149 9.31 -1.23 15.19
N ASN A 150 8.73 -1.78 16.25
CA ASN A 150 9.02 -3.15 16.66
C ASN A 150 8.34 -4.20 15.76
N LEU A 151 7.23 -3.87 15.11
CA LEU A 151 6.60 -4.71 14.08
C LEU A 151 7.47 -4.78 12.83
N LEU A 152 7.83 -3.62 12.27
CA LEU A 152 8.49 -3.51 10.97
C LEU A 152 10.00 -3.86 10.97
N ASN A 153 10.58 -4.26 12.11
CA ASN A 153 11.99 -4.66 12.23
C ASN A 153 12.16 -6.13 12.65
N ARG A 154 11.14 -6.96 12.45
CA ARG A 154 11.16 -8.39 12.80
C ARG A 154 11.96 -9.24 11.82
#